data_AF-A0AAN8B843-F1
#
_entry.id   AF-A0AAN8B843-F1
#
_cell.length_a   1.000
_cell.length_b   1.000
_cell.length_c   1.000
_cell.angle_alpha   90.00
_cell.angle_beta   90.00
_cell.angle_gamma   90.00
#
_symmetry.space_group_name_H-M   'P 1'
#
loop_
_entity.id
_entity.type
_entity.pdbx_description
1 polymer ?
#
loop_
_entity_poly.entity_id
_entity_poly.type
_entity_poly.pdbx_seq_one_letter_code
_entity_poly.pdbx_strand_id
1 'polypeptide(L)'
;MPVKVFYTSVSGSTEIKKRQQKILDVLSSKKVEFEAIDISQDSKIKDEMREMANDAMALPPQICNGNEHCGNYEAFLEAVENEQLEAFLKLKKE
;
A
#
# COMPACT_ATOMS: atom_id res chain seq x y z
N MET A 1 -1.71 9.02 11.74
CA MET A 1 -2.45 7.74 11.65
C MET A 1 -1.45 6.71 11.10
N PRO A 2 -1.58 5.41 11.40
CA PRO A 2 -0.65 4.43 10.86
C PRO A 2 -0.85 4.27 9.35
N VAL A 3 0.24 4.06 8.62
CA VAL A 3 0.20 3.69 7.21
C VAL A 3 -0.37 2.28 7.10
N LYS A 4 -1.33 2.06 6.23
CA LYS A 4 -1.94 0.76 5.94
C LYS A 4 -1.50 0.30 4.56
N VAL A 5 -0.98 -0.91 4.47
CA VAL A 5 -0.58 -1.55 3.21
C VAL A 5 -1.49 -2.74 2.98
N PHE A 6 -2.40 -2.61 2.04
CA PHE A 6 -3.23 -3.71 1.59
C PHE A 6 -2.40 -4.61 0.67
N TYR A 7 -2.27 -5.86 1.06
CA TYR A 7 -1.56 -6.89 0.32
C TYR A 7 -2.39 -8.18 0.31
N THR A 8 -1.99 -9.16 -0.49
CA THR A 8 -2.55 -10.51 -0.39
C THR A 8 -1.46 -11.53 -0.10
N SER A 9 -1.68 -12.41 0.87
CA SER A 9 -0.83 -13.59 1.06
C SER A 9 -1.10 -14.67 -0.01
N VAL A 10 -2.32 -14.70 -0.55
CA VAL A 10 -2.76 -15.64 -1.59
C VAL A 10 -2.84 -14.93 -2.94
N SER A 11 -1.83 -15.16 -3.79
CA SER A 11 -1.83 -14.69 -5.17
C SER A 11 -1.18 -15.70 -6.11
N GLY A 12 -1.80 -15.91 -7.28
CA GLY A 12 -1.22 -16.68 -8.39
C GLY A 12 -0.21 -15.88 -9.22
N SER A 13 -0.15 -14.55 -9.05
CA SER A 13 0.78 -13.69 -9.79
C SER A 13 2.07 -13.49 -9.01
N THR A 14 3.17 -13.99 -9.57
CA THR A 14 4.53 -13.75 -9.05
C THR A 14 4.88 -12.26 -9.05
N GLU A 15 4.37 -11.50 -10.01
CA GLU A 15 4.60 -10.07 -10.08
C GLU A 15 3.98 -9.33 -8.89
N ILE A 16 2.70 -9.63 -8.58
CA ILE A 16 2.01 -9.04 -7.42
C ILE A 16 2.79 -9.32 -6.13
N LYS A 17 3.23 -10.56 -5.93
CA LYS A 17 4.03 -10.94 -4.75
C LYS A 17 5.32 -10.12 -4.63
N LYS A 18 6.05 -9.95 -5.74
CA LYS A 18 7.28 -9.13 -5.78
C LYS A 18 7.00 -7.67 -5.46
N ARG A 19 5.94 -7.09 -6.06
CA ARG A 19 5.55 -5.68 -5.82
C ARG A 19 5.18 -5.43 -4.36
N GLN A 20 4.37 -6.32 -3.77
CA GLN A 20 4.02 -6.26 -2.34
C GLN A 20 5.26 -6.34 -1.45
N GLN A 21 6.11 -7.35 -1.68
CA GLN A 21 7.32 -7.56 -0.89
C GLN A 21 8.25 -6.35 -0.95
N LYS A 22 8.43 -5.78 -2.15
CA LYS A 22 9.26 -4.58 -2.35
C LYS A 22 8.77 -3.39 -1.53
N ILE A 23 7.45 -3.15 -1.46
CA ILE A 23 6.90 -2.07 -0.62
C ILE A 23 7.21 -2.32 0.86
N LEU A 24 6.96 -3.53 1.35
CA LEU A 24 7.20 -3.90 2.75
C LEU A 24 8.68 -3.74 3.13
N ASP A 25 9.60 -4.20 2.27
CA ASP A 25 11.04 -4.07 2.47
C ASP A 25 11.50 -2.60 2.51
N VAL A 26 10.97 -1.76 1.62
CA VAL A 26 11.32 -0.33 1.58
C VAL A 26 10.79 0.39 2.81
N LEU A 27 9.53 0.17 3.19
CA LEU A 27 8.94 0.78 4.39
C LEU A 27 9.70 0.38 5.65
N SER A 28 10.04 -0.90 5.78
CA SER A 28 10.86 -1.43 6.88
C SER A 28 12.27 -0.80 6.91
N SER A 29 12.92 -0.72 5.74
CA SER A 29 14.25 -0.09 5.61
C SER A 29 14.23 1.39 5.97
N LYS A 30 13.15 2.10 5.65
CA LYS A 30 12.92 3.51 6.00
C LYS A 30 12.39 3.72 7.41
N LYS A 31 12.21 2.64 8.20
CA LYS A 31 11.65 2.65 9.57
C LYS A 31 10.29 3.35 9.68
N VAL A 32 9.47 3.20 8.65
CA VAL A 32 8.09 3.68 8.67
C VAL A 32 7.25 2.66 9.42
N GLU A 33 6.44 3.11 10.38
CA GLU A 33 5.44 2.27 11.01
C GLU A 33 4.26 2.07 10.06
N PHE A 34 3.98 0.81 9.72
CA PHE A 34 2.86 0.43 8.85
C PHE A 34 2.18 -0.85 9.34
N GLU A 35 0.91 -0.98 8.97
CA GLU A 35 0.09 -2.15 9.19
C GLU A 35 -0.12 -2.87 7.85
N ALA A 36 0.26 -4.14 7.77
CA ALA A 36 0.04 -4.97 6.60
C ALA A 36 -1.31 -5.67 6.71
N ILE A 37 -2.25 -5.34 5.83
CA ILE A 37 -3.62 -5.84 5.83
C ILE A 37 -3.79 -6.85 4.71
N ASP A 38 -4.04 -8.11 5.05
CA ASP A 38 -4.20 -9.19 4.08
C ASP A 38 -5.65 -9.27 3.55
N ILE A 39 -5.85 -8.85 2.30
CA ILE A 39 -7.16 -8.84 1.63
C ILE A 39 -7.69 -10.25 1.32
N SER A 40 -6.86 -11.30 1.45
CA SER A 40 -7.31 -12.67 1.20
C SER A 40 -8.10 -13.28 2.36
N GLN A 41 -8.04 -12.65 3.54
CA GLN A 41 -8.70 -13.15 4.75
C GLN A 41 -10.21 -12.86 4.78
N ASP A 42 -10.64 -11.71 4.25
CA ASP A 42 -12.04 -11.27 4.25
C ASP A 42 -12.36 -10.46 3.00
N SER A 43 -13.51 -10.74 2.36
CA SER A 43 -13.97 -10.02 1.17
C SER A 43 -14.22 -8.54 1.45
N LYS A 44 -14.65 -8.17 2.67
CA LYS A 44 -14.90 -6.78 3.05
C LYS A 44 -13.63 -5.93 3.02
N ILE A 45 -12.49 -6.51 3.38
CA ILE A 45 -11.20 -5.82 3.35
C ILE A 45 -10.79 -5.53 1.90
N LYS A 46 -11.08 -6.48 1.00
CA LYS A 46 -10.86 -6.29 -0.43
C LYS A 46 -11.75 -5.18 -1.00
N ASP A 47 -13.01 -5.12 -0.57
CA ASP A 47 -13.91 -4.04 -0.96
C ASP A 47 -13.46 -2.69 -0.39
N GLU A 48 -13.05 -2.63 0.89
CA GLU A 48 -12.46 -1.44 1.52
C GLU A 48 -11.24 -0.93 0.74
N MET A 49 -10.33 -1.83 0.35
CA MET A 49 -9.17 -1.47 -0.49
C MET A 49 -9.58 -0.79 -1.80
N ARG A 50 -10.63 -1.30 -2.45
CA ARG A 50 -11.14 -0.79 -3.73
C ARG A 50 -11.87 0.53 -3.58
N GLU A 51 -12.66 0.67 -2.51
CA GLU A 51 -13.31 1.94 -2.15
C GLU A 51 -12.28 3.02 -1.85
N MET A 52 -11.26 2.68 -1.06
CA MET A 52 -10.16 3.60 -0.74
C MET A 52 -9.39 4.01 -2.00
N ALA A 53 -9.06 3.06 -2.87
CA ALA A 53 -8.42 3.34 -4.16
C ALA A 53 -9.34 4.07 -5.17
N ASN A 54 -10.63 4.23 -4.85
CA ASN A 54 -11.67 4.71 -5.75
C ASN A 54 -11.65 3.97 -7.11
N ASP A 55 -11.33 2.67 -7.07
CA ASP A 55 -11.20 1.80 -8.23
C ASP A 55 -11.67 0.38 -7.89
N ALA A 56 -12.80 -0.01 -8.49
CA ALA A 56 -13.41 -1.33 -8.30
C ALA A 56 -12.54 -2.49 -8.83
N MET A 57 -11.56 -2.21 -9.69
CA MET A 57 -10.62 -3.19 -10.24
C MET A 57 -9.23 -3.07 -9.60
N ALA A 58 -9.07 -2.26 -8.55
CA ALA A 58 -7.81 -2.12 -7.86
C ALA A 58 -7.23 -3.48 -7.45
N LEU A 59 -5.96 -3.67 -7.78
CA LEU A 59 -5.18 -4.84 -7.40
C LEU A 59 -4.21 -4.45 -6.28
N PRO A 60 -3.90 -5.39 -5.36
CA PRO A 60 -2.83 -5.17 -4.41
C PRO A 60 -1.47 -5.10 -5.14
N PRO A 61 -0.49 -4.36 -4.59
CA PRO A 61 -0.55 -3.61 -3.34
C PRO A 61 -1.21 -2.22 -3.46
N GLN A 62 -1.93 -1.82 -2.42
CA GLN A 62 -2.48 -0.46 -2.27
C GLN A 62 -2.07 0.11 -0.92
N ILE A 63 -1.71 1.39 -0.88
CA ILE A 63 -1.19 2.06 0.32
C ILE A 63 -2.14 3.18 0.70
N CYS A 64 -2.49 3.23 1.98
CA CYS A 64 -3.35 4.25 2.56
C CYS A 64 -2.72 4.78 3.85
N ASN A 65 -3.08 5.99 4.25
CA ASN A 65 -2.79 6.53 5.57
C ASN A 65 -4.11 6.92 6.23
N GLY A 66 -4.53 6.15 7.24
CA GLY A 66 -5.87 6.30 7.82
C GLY A 66 -6.98 6.05 6.78
N ASN A 67 -7.77 7.08 6.50
CA ASN A 67 -8.89 7.09 5.53
C ASN A 67 -8.51 7.71 4.19
N GLU A 68 -7.24 8.04 3.98
CA GLU A 68 -6.76 8.61 2.74
C GLU A 68 -5.93 7.60 1.94
N HIS A 69 -6.28 7.44 0.67
CA HIS A 69 -5.44 6.68 -0.26
C HIS A 69 -4.18 7.48 -0.61
N CYS A 70 -3.03 6.79 -0.57
CA CYS A 70 -1.73 7.35 -0.93
C CYS A 70 -1.40 6.99 -2.39
N GLY A 71 -1.58 5.71 -2.75
CA GLY A 71 -1.31 5.25 -4.11
C GLY A 71 -1.09 3.74 -4.22
N ASN A 72 -0.85 3.31 -5.45
CA ASN A 72 -0.50 1.94 -5.81
C ASN A 72 1.03 1.73 -5.79
N TYR A 73 1.48 0.57 -6.28
CA TYR A 73 2.91 0.26 -6.41
C TYR A 73 3.72 1.28 -7.23
N GLU A 74 3.20 1.72 -8.37
CA GLU A 74 3.94 2.59 -9.30
C GLU A 74 4.14 3.97 -8.70
N ALA A 75 3.09 4.54 -8.11
CA ALA A 75 3.18 5.81 -7.41
C ALA A 75 4.11 5.74 -6.19
N PHE A 76 4.13 4.60 -5.48
CA PHE A 76 5.08 4.39 -4.39
C PHE A 76 6.53 4.36 -4.87
N LEU A 77 6.82 3.65 -5.96
CA LEU A 77 8.17 3.61 -6.53
C LEU A 77 8.62 5.00 -6.94
N GLU A 78 7.78 5.74 -7.67
CA GLU A 78 8.08 7.10 -8.09
C GLU A 78 8.39 7.99 -6.88
N ALA A 79 7.60 7.89 -5.81
CA ALA A 79 7.86 8.64 -4.58
C ALA A 79 9.17 8.23 -3.89
N VAL A 80 9.57 6.96 -3.95
CA VAL A 80 10.84 6.48 -3.42
C VAL A 80 12.02 6.99 -4.25
N GLU A 81 11.90 6.95 -5.57
CA GLU A 81 12.93 7.41 -6.52
C GLU A 81 13.14 8.93 -6.44
N ASN A 82 12.06 9.69 -6.22
CA ASN A 82 12.13 11.15 -6.05
C ASN A 82 12.41 11.58 -4.60
N GLU A 83 12.67 10.64 -3.67
CA GLU A 83 12.88 10.93 -2.24
C GLU A 83 11.67 11.61 -1.55
N GLN A 84 10.48 11.49 -2.13
CA GLN A 84 9.21 12.08 -1.65
C GLN A 84 8.33 11.08 -0.88
N LEU A 85 8.90 9.99 -0.37
CA LEU A 85 8.14 8.93 0.31
C LEU A 85 7.30 9.46 1.49
N GLU A 86 7.83 10.37 2.31
CA GLU A 86 7.07 10.92 3.45
C GLU A 86 5.83 11.72 3.01
N ALA A 87 5.96 12.45 1.89
CA ALA A 87 4.87 13.23 1.32
C ALA A 87 3.82 12.31 0.67
N PHE A 88 4.27 11.29 -0.07
CA PHE A 88 3.39 10.26 -0.63
C PHE A 88 2.59 9.55 0.45
N LEU A 89 3.25 9.19 1.56
CA LEU A 89 2.60 8.56 2.71
C LEU A 89 1.79 9.54 3.56
N LYS A 90 1.74 10.84 3.23
CA LYS A 90 1.02 11.88 3.97
C LYS A 90 1.42 11.93 5.46
N LEU A 91 2.70 11.68 5.76
CA LEU A 91 3.21 11.66 7.14
C LEU A 91 3.49 13.06 7.69
N LYS A 92 3.79 14.02 6.82
CA LYS A 92 3.94 15.43 7.19
C LYS A 92 2.57 16.09 7.13
N LYS A 93 1.99 16.40 8.29
CA LYS A 93 1.04 17.50 8.42
C LYS A 93 1.87 18.78 8.52
N GLU A 94 1.61 19.74 7.65
CA GLU A 94 1.99 21.14 7.91
C GLU A 94 1.42 21.62 9.25
#